data_AF-A0A950IM24-F1
#
_entry.id   AF-A0A950IM24-F1
#
_cell.length_a   1.000
_cell.length_b   1.000
_cell.length_c   1.000
_cell.angle_alpha   90.00
_cell.angle_beta   90.00
_cell.angle_gamma   90.00
#
_symmetry.space_group_name_H-M   'P 1'
#
loop_
_entity.id
_entity.type
_entity.pdbx_description
1 polymer ?
#
loop_
_entity_poly.entity_id
_entity_poly.type
_entity_poly.pdbx_seq_one_letter_code
_entity_poly.pdbx_strand_id
1 'polypeptide(L)'
;MLHPARTARAFVLGAFMPNGGTYMAYHVARLFQDAFGFEPAAVVVDGETPDHGVFRYDRTFPSIAIEEMERTITARDVLLANAGHSRYVFGPRLPGRKLMYVQHFVTARPLDVCFDMYVSVSSFVQRYLKTLYDVEAPLIPPFAEL
;
A
#
# COMPACT_ATOMS: atom_id res chain seq x y z
N MET A 1 -8.82 31.30 -12.79
CA MET A 1 -9.60 30.07 -13.07
C MET A 1 -9.19 29.01 -12.06
N LEU A 2 -10.07 28.67 -11.11
CA LEU A 2 -9.86 27.54 -10.21
C LEU A 2 -10.15 26.27 -11.01
N HIS A 3 -9.13 25.45 -11.28
CA HIS A 3 -9.38 24.07 -11.70
C HIS A 3 -10.23 23.39 -10.61
N PRO A 4 -11.26 22.60 -10.97
CA PRO A 4 -11.94 21.77 -9.98
C PRO A 4 -10.87 20.97 -9.24
N ALA A 5 -10.92 21.01 -7.90
CA ALA A 5 -9.92 20.34 -7.09
C ALA A 5 -9.93 18.84 -7.44
N ARG A 6 -8.85 18.35 -8.04
CA ARG A 6 -8.69 16.93 -8.38
C ARG A 6 -8.96 16.08 -7.14
N THR A 7 -9.79 15.04 -7.27
CA THR A 7 -10.03 14.03 -6.23
C THR A 7 -8.71 13.42 -5.77
N ALA A 8 -8.59 13.14 -4.47
CA ALA A 8 -7.43 12.48 -3.91
C ALA A 8 -7.39 11.01 -4.33
N ARG A 9 -6.20 10.47 -4.61
CA ARG A 9 -6.03 9.08 -5.07
C ARG A 9 -5.37 8.20 -4.01
N ALA A 10 -5.78 6.94 -3.98
CA ALA A 10 -5.16 5.89 -3.18
C ALA A 10 -4.42 4.93 -4.11
N PHE A 11 -3.12 5.11 -4.25
CA PHE A 11 -2.27 4.23 -5.06
C PHE A 11 -1.96 2.96 -4.29
N VAL A 12 -2.28 1.81 -4.86
CA VAL A 12 -2.09 0.51 -4.23
C VAL A 12 -1.01 -0.23 -4.99
N LEU A 13 0.16 -0.36 -4.39
CA LEU A 13 1.28 -1.03 -5.02
C LEU A 13 1.06 -2.53 -5.01
N GLY A 14 1.01 -3.11 -6.22
CA GLY A 14 0.88 -4.55 -6.33
C GLY A 14 -0.54 -5.07 -6.10
N ALA A 15 -1.57 -4.25 -6.31
CA ALA A 15 -2.93 -4.47 -5.78
C ALA A 15 -3.53 -5.85 -6.07
N PHE A 16 -3.14 -6.48 -7.17
CA PHE A 16 -3.65 -7.77 -7.60
C PHE A 16 -2.63 -8.92 -7.50
N MET A 17 -1.48 -8.72 -6.85
CA MET A 17 -0.55 -9.83 -6.65
C MET A 17 -1.16 -10.88 -5.70
N PRO A 18 -0.92 -12.18 -5.92
CA PRO A 18 -1.46 -13.25 -5.10
C PRO A 18 -0.69 -13.41 -3.77
N ASN A 19 -0.49 -12.31 -3.03
CA ASN A 19 0.10 -12.34 -1.69
C ASN A 19 -0.80 -11.60 -0.68
N GLY A 20 -0.83 -12.08 0.57
CA GLY A 20 -1.70 -11.51 1.59
C GLY A 20 -1.45 -10.01 1.84
N GLY A 21 -0.19 -9.55 1.75
CA GLY A 21 0.20 -8.17 2.06
C GLY A 21 -0.45 -7.16 1.13
N THR A 22 -0.41 -7.45 -0.16
CA THR A 22 -1.07 -6.67 -1.21
C THR A 22 -2.58 -6.77 -1.14
N TYR A 23 -3.12 -7.95 -0.82
CA TYR A 23 -4.57 -8.11 -0.62
C TYR A 23 -5.10 -7.23 0.52
N MET A 24 -4.34 -7.10 1.61
CA MET A 24 -4.67 -6.17 2.68
C MET A 24 -4.56 -4.71 2.25
N ALA A 25 -3.54 -4.34 1.46
CA ALA A 25 -3.42 -3.00 0.90
C ALA A 25 -4.60 -2.66 -0.04
N TYR A 26 -5.09 -3.63 -0.80
CA TYR A 26 -6.31 -3.52 -1.61
C TYR A 26 -7.54 -3.20 -0.74
N HIS A 27 -7.75 -3.95 0.35
CA HIS A 27 -8.88 -3.70 1.27
C HIS A 27 -8.77 -2.35 1.98
N VAL A 28 -7.57 -1.91 2.36
CA VAL A 28 -7.36 -0.55 2.88
C VAL A 28 -7.76 0.50 1.84
N ALA A 29 -7.43 0.31 0.56
CA ALA A 29 -7.85 1.23 -0.50
C ALA A 29 -9.37 1.28 -0.69
N ARG A 30 -10.06 0.14 -0.56
CA ARG A 30 -11.54 0.09 -0.55
C ARG A 30 -12.11 0.91 0.59
N LEU A 31 -11.56 0.78 1.79
CA LEU A 31 -11.98 1.59 2.94
C LEU A 31 -11.74 3.09 2.67
N PHE A 32 -10.63 3.45 2.03
CA PHE A 32 -10.36 4.83 1.65
C PHE A 32 -11.38 5.38 0.63
N GLN A 33 -11.78 4.55 -0.33
CA GLN A 33 -12.84 4.88 -1.27
C GLN A 33 -14.18 5.07 -0.57
N ASP A 34 -14.60 4.09 0.23
CA ASP A 34 -15.93 4.06 0.86
C ASP A 34 -16.07 5.13 1.97
N ALA A 35 -15.03 5.35 2.77
CA ALA A 35 -15.09 6.26 3.92
C ALA A 35 -14.67 7.70 3.60
N PHE A 36 -13.77 7.91 2.64
CA PHE A 36 -13.14 9.21 2.40
C PHE A 36 -13.25 9.71 0.95
N GLY A 37 -13.87 8.93 0.05
CA GLY A 37 -14.06 9.33 -1.35
C GLY A 37 -12.77 9.38 -2.17
N PHE A 38 -11.73 8.66 -1.76
CA PHE A 38 -10.51 8.53 -2.56
C PHE A 38 -10.78 7.70 -3.81
N GLU A 39 -10.07 7.99 -4.89
CA GLU A 39 -10.07 7.19 -6.12
C GLU A 39 -8.91 6.19 -6.08
N PRO A 40 -9.16 4.87 -5.91
CA PRO A 40 -8.09 3.89 -5.89
C PRO A 40 -7.47 3.68 -7.28
N ALA A 41 -6.16 3.45 -7.32
CA ALA A 41 -5.44 3.06 -8.53
C ALA A 41 -4.49 1.91 -8.22
N ALA A 42 -4.61 0.81 -8.97
CA ALA A 42 -3.72 -0.34 -8.86
C ALA A 42 -2.40 -0.04 -9.58
N VAL A 43 -1.31 0.08 -8.82
CA VAL A 43 0.02 0.27 -9.42
C VAL A 43 0.60 -1.10 -9.73
N VAL A 44 0.72 -1.40 -11.02
CA VAL A 44 1.15 -2.70 -11.53
C VAL A 44 2.66 -2.87 -11.35
N VAL A 45 3.09 -3.99 -10.76
CA VAL A 45 4.49 -4.28 -10.44
C VAL A 45 5.09 -5.36 -11.35
N ASP A 46 4.34 -6.41 -11.66
CA ASP A 46 4.82 -7.60 -12.37
C ASP A 46 3.75 -8.15 -13.34
N GLY A 47 2.96 -7.25 -13.94
CA GLY A 47 1.90 -7.61 -14.89
C GLY A 47 0.69 -8.32 -14.25
N GLU A 48 0.51 -8.17 -12.94
CA GLU A 48 -0.62 -8.72 -12.21
C GLU A 48 -1.95 -8.13 -12.71
N THR A 49 -2.97 -8.97 -12.74
CA THR A 49 -4.35 -8.60 -13.09
C THR A 49 -5.29 -9.13 -12.01
N PRO A 50 -6.51 -8.59 -11.88
CA PRO A 50 -7.48 -9.07 -10.89
C PRO A 50 -7.80 -10.56 -11.00
N ASP A 51 -7.66 -11.13 -12.20
CA ASP A 51 -7.94 -12.54 -12.48
C ASP A 51 -6.73 -13.45 -12.20
N HIS A 52 -5.57 -12.88 -11.90
CA HIS A 52 -4.36 -13.62 -11.54
C HIS A 52 -4.31 -13.89 -10.04
N GLY A 53 -4.82 -15.03 -9.57
CA GLY A 53 -4.51 -15.51 -8.22
C GLY A 53 -5.60 -16.29 -7.50
N VAL A 54 -5.42 -16.35 -6.17
CA VAL A 54 -6.29 -17.07 -5.23
C VAL A 54 -7.34 -16.16 -4.57
N PHE A 55 -7.20 -14.84 -4.73
CA PHE A 55 -8.07 -13.86 -4.12
C PHE A 55 -9.18 -13.43 -5.07
N ARG A 56 -10.35 -13.11 -4.50
CA ARG A 56 -11.46 -12.50 -5.23
C ARG A 56 -11.51 -11.01 -4.89
N TYR A 57 -11.70 -10.19 -5.93
CA TYR A 57 -11.77 -8.74 -5.81
C TYR A 57 -13.16 -8.27 -6.21
N ASP A 58 -13.95 -7.78 -5.24
CA ASP A 58 -15.32 -7.32 -5.51
C ASP A 58 -15.36 -6.04 -6.36
N ARG A 59 -14.27 -5.28 -6.34
CA ARG A 59 -14.08 -4.05 -7.12
C ARG A 59 -12.72 -4.06 -7.79
N THR A 60 -12.70 -3.84 -9.10
CA THR A 60 -11.47 -3.64 -9.86
C THR A 60 -11.09 -2.18 -9.87
N PHE A 61 -9.85 -1.87 -9.49
CA PHE A 61 -9.29 -0.54 -9.60
C PHE A 61 -8.66 -0.32 -10.98
N PRO A 62 -8.71 0.89 -11.54
CA PRO A 62 -7.93 1.24 -12.72
C PRO A 62 -6.44 0.98 -12.48
N SER A 63 -5.81 0.29 -13.44
CA SER A 63 -4.38 -0.03 -13.37
C SER A 63 -3.52 1.10 -13.95
N ILE A 64 -2.38 1.35 -13.33
CA ILE A 64 -1.36 2.30 -13.80
C ILE A 64 0.04 1.70 -13.64
N ALA A 65 0.99 2.15 -14.46
CA ALA A 65 2.39 1.79 -14.30
C ALA A 65 3.06 2.54 -13.13
N ILE A 66 4.14 1.98 -12.58
CA ILE A 66 4.94 2.65 -11.53
C ILE A 66 5.43 4.01 -12.02
N GLU A 67 5.96 4.09 -13.23
CA GLU A 67 6.51 5.33 -13.79
C GLU A 67 5.43 6.41 -13.96
N GLU A 68 4.20 6.00 -14.26
CA GLU A 68 3.06 6.92 -14.34
C GLU A 68 2.60 7.39 -12.96
N MET A 69 2.58 6.48 -11.97
CA MET A 69 2.32 6.83 -10.58
C MET A 69 3.34 7.86 -10.08
N GLU A 70 4.64 7.60 -10.27
CA GLU A 70 5.71 8.50 -9.83
C GLU A 70 5.58 9.91 -10.45
N ARG A 71 5.14 10.01 -11.72
CA ARG A 71 4.93 11.30 -12.40
C ARG A 71 3.67 12.05 -11.96
N THR A 72 2.67 11.36 -11.43
CA THR A 72 1.33 11.95 -11.23
C THR A 72 0.87 12.00 -9.78
N ILE A 73 1.57 11.32 -8.87
CA ILE A 73 1.35 11.39 -7.42
C ILE A 73 1.61 12.80 -6.89
N THR A 74 0.81 13.22 -5.92
CA THR A 74 0.83 14.57 -5.33
C THR A 74 0.71 14.51 -3.81
N ALA A 75 0.89 15.66 -3.15
CA ALA A 75 0.77 15.78 -1.69
C ALA A 75 -0.61 15.43 -1.12
N ARG A 76 -1.66 15.35 -1.96
CA ARG A 76 -3.03 14.98 -1.55
C ARG A 76 -3.30 13.49 -1.61
N ASP A 77 -2.42 12.73 -2.25
CA ASP A 77 -2.63 11.30 -2.49
C ASP A 77 -2.03 10.47 -1.35
N VAL A 78 -2.42 9.20 -1.32
CA VAL A 78 -1.85 8.20 -0.43
C VAL A 78 -1.26 7.05 -1.25
N LEU A 79 -0.05 6.61 -0.88
CA LEU A 79 0.54 5.36 -1.34
C LEU A 79 0.35 4.27 -0.29
N LEU A 80 -0.24 3.15 -0.70
CA LEU A 80 -0.43 1.95 0.09
C LEU A 80 0.52 0.87 -0.46
N ALA A 81 1.42 0.37 0.38
CA ALA A 81 2.37 -0.66 -0.01
C ALA A 81 2.56 -1.68 1.11
N ASN A 82 3.25 -2.78 0.80
CA ASN A 82 3.76 -3.72 1.79
C ASN A 82 5.30 -3.71 1.81
N ALA A 83 5.89 -4.31 2.86
CA ALA A 83 7.33 -4.35 3.06
C ALA A 83 8.12 -5.05 1.93
N GLY A 84 7.49 -5.94 1.16
CA GLY A 84 8.10 -6.57 -0.03
C GLY A 84 8.51 -5.57 -1.12
N HIS A 85 7.95 -4.35 -1.07
CA HIS A 85 8.21 -3.29 -2.02
C HIS A 85 9.23 -2.24 -1.55
N SER A 86 9.88 -2.44 -0.40
CA SER A 86 10.90 -1.50 0.09
C SER A 86 12.07 -1.27 -0.89
N ARG A 87 12.28 -2.16 -1.87
CA ARG A 87 13.27 -1.99 -2.94
C ARG A 87 13.09 -0.72 -3.78
N TYR A 88 11.89 -0.15 -3.83
CA TYR A 88 11.60 1.04 -4.62
C TYR A 88 11.94 2.35 -3.91
N VAL A 89 12.13 2.30 -2.59
CA VAL A 89 12.53 3.47 -1.78
C VAL A 89 11.58 4.66 -1.98
N PHE A 90 10.26 4.40 -1.97
CA PHE A 90 9.24 5.41 -2.23
C PHE A 90 9.06 6.41 -1.07
N GLY A 91 9.34 5.98 0.17
CA GLY A 91 9.18 6.77 1.39
C GLY A 91 9.77 8.19 1.27
N PRO A 92 11.07 8.34 0.97
CA PRO A 92 11.70 9.65 0.84
C PRO A 92 11.47 10.31 -0.53
N ARG A 93 11.10 9.54 -1.56
CA ARG A 93 11.09 9.99 -2.96
C ARG A 93 9.78 10.65 -3.39
N LEU A 94 8.65 10.08 -2.97
CA LEU A 94 7.34 10.47 -3.50
C LEU A 94 6.68 11.53 -2.61
N PRO A 95 5.89 12.45 -3.18
CA PRO A 95 5.00 13.31 -2.39
C PRO A 95 3.83 12.49 -1.83
N GLY A 96 3.05 13.13 -0.94
CA GLY A 96 1.85 12.52 -0.35
C GLY A 96 2.18 11.66 0.87
N ARG A 97 1.12 11.10 1.46
CA ARG A 97 1.24 10.20 2.62
C ARG A 97 1.54 8.79 2.13
N LYS A 98 2.35 8.04 2.87
CA LYS A 98 2.60 6.63 2.59
C LYS A 98 2.27 5.77 3.81
N LEU A 99 1.52 4.71 3.58
CA LEU A 99 1.19 3.69 4.57
C LEU A 99 1.78 2.36 4.13
N MET A 100 2.53 1.72 5.02
CA MET A 100 3.09 0.39 4.81
C MET A 100 2.39 -0.65 5.68
N TYR A 101 1.78 -1.66 5.04
CA TYR A 101 1.23 -2.82 5.72
C TYR A 101 2.29 -3.94 5.80
N VAL A 102 2.72 -4.30 7.01
CA VAL A 102 3.82 -5.24 7.26
C VAL A 102 3.24 -6.56 7.78
N GLN A 103 3.23 -7.58 6.92
CA GLN A 103 2.76 -8.93 7.26
C GLN A 103 3.87 -9.87 7.74
N HIS A 104 5.04 -9.75 7.15
CA HIS A 104 6.17 -10.59 7.43
C HIS A 104 7.46 -9.80 7.21
N PHE A 105 8.57 -10.37 7.65
CA PHE A 105 9.90 -9.82 7.42
C PHE A 105 10.37 -10.27 6.05
N VAL A 106 11.06 -9.38 5.35
CA VAL A 106 11.86 -9.77 4.19
C VAL A 106 13.30 -9.67 4.62
N THR A 107 13.96 -10.81 4.85
CA THR A 107 15.37 -10.86 5.29
C THR A 107 16.34 -10.47 4.17
N ALA A 108 15.88 -10.50 2.92
CA ALA A 108 16.74 -10.25 1.76
C ALA A 108 17.03 -8.76 1.53
N ARG A 109 16.23 -7.82 2.08
CA ARG A 109 16.38 -6.38 1.81
C ARG A 109 15.95 -5.52 3.01
N PRO A 110 16.61 -4.37 3.24
CA PRO A 110 16.18 -3.43 4.27
C PRO A 110 14.78 -2.89 4.03
N LEU A 111 14.05 -2.63 5.11
CA LEU A 111 12.80 -1.90 5.10
C LEU A 111 13.03 -0.45 4.68
N ASP A 112 12.13 0.10 3.86
CA ASP A 112 12.06 1.55 3.63
C ASP A 112 11.43 2.18 4.87
N VAL A 113 12.27 2.83 5.69
CA VAL A 113 11.90 3.40 6.99
C VAL A 113 11.30 4.82 6.90
N CYS A 114 11.10 5.36 5.70
CA CYS A 114 10.60 6.72 5.49
C CYS A 114 9.11 6.81 5.12
N PHE A 115 8.31 5.76 5.32
CA PHE A 115 6.85 5.86 5.24
C PHE A 115 6.27 6.63 6.43
N ASP A 116 5.17 7.35 6.21
CA ASP A 116 4.51 8.14 7.26
C ASP A 116 3.85 7.27 8.34
N MET A 117 3.39 6.07 7.96
CA MET A 117 2.74 5.13 8.87
C MET A 117 3.07 3.69 8.50
N TYR A 118 3.30 2.89 9.53
CA TYR A 118 3.44 1.44 9.43
C TYR A 118 2.31 0.78 10.20
N VAL A 119 1.80 -0.31 9.66
CA VAL A 119 0.81 -1.15 10.34
C VAL A 119 1.35 -2.56 10.39
N SER A 120 1.24 -3.18 11.56
CA SER A 120 1.68 -4.56 11.77
C SER A 120 0.50 -5.53 11.81
N VAL A 121 0.67 -6.70 11.20
CA VAL A 121 -0.32 -7.79 11.27
C VAL A 121 -0.32 -8.53 12.61
N SER A 122 0.76 -8.44 13.39
CA SER A 122 0.90 -9.17 14.66
C SER A 122 1.82 -8.47 15.65
N SER A 123 1.71 -8.83 16.93
CA SER A 123 2.61 -8.30 17.97
C SER A 123 4.05 -8.78 17.79
N PHE A 124 4.25 -9.91 17.12
CA PHE A 124 5.58 -10.38 16.75
C PHE A 124 6.22 -9.46 15.69
N VAL A 125 5.48 -9.13 14.63
CA VAL A 125 5.95 -8.21 13.59
C VAL A 125 6.15 -6.79 14.12
N GLN A 126 5.27 -6.33 15.00
CA GLN A 126 5.38 -5.02 15.64
C GLN A 126 6.67 -4.92 16.45
N ARG A 127 6.96 -5.91 17.30
CA ARG A 127 8.21 -5.95 18.08
C ARG A 127 9.44 -6.00 17.19
N TYR A 128 9.41 -6.79 16.12
CA TYR A 128 10.50 -6.83 15.15
C TYR A 128 10.79 -5.45 14.53
N LEU A 129 9.74 -4.75 14.07
CA LEU A 129 9.86 -3.40 13.49
C LEU A 129 10.45 -2.42 14.51
N LYS A 130 9.97 -2.46 15.74
CA LYS A 130 10.48 -1.61 16.82
C LYS A 130 11.94 -1.92 17.14
N THR A 131 12.31 -3.19 17.26
CA THR A 131 13.66 -3.59 17.68
C THR A 131 14.72 -3.34 16.60
N LEU A 132 14.42 -3.59 15.33
CA LEU A 132 15.42 -3.51 14.27
C LEU A 132 15.44 -2.18 13.51
N TYR A 133 14.29 -1.51 13.43
CA TYR A 133 14.14 -0.31 12.61
C TYR A 133 13.69 0.92 13.43
N ASP A 134 13.49 0.77 14.74
CA ASP A 134 12.89 1.79 15.62
C ASP A 134 11.55 2.35 15.09
N VAL A 135 10.79 1.48 14.42
CA VAL A 135 9.51 1.83 13.81
C VAL A 135 8.36 1.44 14.74
N GLU A 136 7.57 2.43 15.14
CA GLU A 136 6.28 2.21 15.80
C GLU A 136 5.22 1.84 14.76
N ALA A 137 4.53 0.72 14.98
CA ALA A 137 3.53 0.22 14.06
C ALA A 137 2.31 -0.28 14.83
N PRO A 138 1.15 0.42 14.81
CA PRO A 138 -0.09 -0.09 15.37
C PRO A 138 -0.45 -1.46 14.79
N LEU A 139 -1.11 -2.29 15.61
CA LEU A 139 -1.54 -3.62 15.21
C LEU A 139 -2.91 -3.55 14.53
N ILE A 140 -3.00 -4.01 13.28
CA ILE A 140 -4.26 -4.34 12.62
C ILE A 140 -4.22 -5.84 12.31
N PRO A 141 -4.97 -6.67 13.06
CA PRO A 141 -4.90 -8.11 12.89
C PRO A 141 -5.40 -8.48 11.48
N PRO A 142 -4.94 -9.61 10.93
CA PRO A 142 -5.50 -10.10 9.67
C PRO A 142 -6.96 -10.46 9.91
N PHE A 143 -7.86 -10.01 9.04
CA PHE A 143 -9.25 -10.44 9.11
C PHE A 143 -9.36 -11.81 8.43
N ALA A 144 -9.99 -12.77 9.11
CA ALA A 144 -10.53 -13.95 8.46
C ALA A 144 -11.96 -13.60 8.04
N GLU A 145 -12.22 -13.46 6.75
CA GLU A 145 -13.60 -13.56 6.26
C GLU A 145 -14.02 -15.03 6.46
N LEU A 146 -15.04 -15.24 7.31
CA LEU A 146 -15.71 -16.53 7.51
C LEU A 146 -16.81 -16.71 6.46
#